data_AF-G2HI86-F1
#
_entry.id   AF-G2HI86-F1
#
_cell.length_a   1.000
_cell.length_b   1.000
_cell.length_c   1.000
_cell.angle_alpha   90.00
_cell.angle_beta   90.00
_cell.angle_gamma   90.00
#
_symmetry.space_group_name_H-M   'P 1'
#
loop_
_entity.id
_entity.type
_entity.pdbx_description
1 polymer ?
#
loop_
_entity_poly.entity_id
_entity_poly.type
_entity_poly.pdbx_seq_one_letter_code
_entity_poly.pdbx_strand_id
1 'polypeptide(L)'
;MQALTSCECTICPDCFRQHFTIALKEKHITDMVCPACGRPDLTDDTQLLSYFSTLDIQLRESLEPDAYALFHKKLTEGVLMRDPKFLWCAQCSFGFIYEREQLEATCPQCHQTFCVRCKRQWEEQHRGRSCEDFQNWKRMNDPEYQAQGLAMYLQENGIDCPKCKFSYALARGGCMHFHCTQCRHQFCSGCYNAFYAKNKCPEPNCRVKKSLHGHHPRDCLFYLRDWTALRLQKLLQDNNVMFNTEPPAGARAVPGGGCRVMEQKEVPNGLRDEACGKETPAGYAGLCQAHYKEYLVSLINAHSLDPATLYEVEELETATERYLHVRPQPLAGEDPPAYQARLLQKLTEEVPLGQSIPRRRK
;
A
#
# COMPACT_ATOMS: atom_id res chain seq x y z
N MET A 1 -3.55 -29.95 -31.42
CA MET A 1 -4.49 -29.03 -30.75
C MET A 1 -4.83 -29.63 -29.40
N GLN A 2 -4.84 -28.84 -28.33
CA GLN A 2 -5.23 -29.26 -26.99
C GLN A 2 -6.62 -28.72 -26.66
N ALA A 3 -7.48 -29.57 -26.10
CA ALA A 3 -8.76 -29.14 -25.54
C ALA A 3 -8.54 -28.79 -24.05
N LEU A 4 -8.81 -27.55 -23.67
CA LEU A 4 -8.74 -27.16 -22.26
C LEU A 4 -9.82 -27.89 -21.46
N THR A 5 -9.42 -28.71 -20.49
CA THR A 5 -10.33 -29.60 -19.76
C THR A 5 -11.45 -28.86 -19.03
N SER A 6 -11.23 -27.59 -18.67
CA SER A 6 -12.21 -26.78 -17.94
C SER A 6 -13.33 -26.18 -18.79
N CYS A 7 -13.12 -26.02 -20.11
CA CYS A 7 -14.05 -25.28 -20.97
C CYS A 7 -14.17 -25.84 -22.40
N GLU A 8 -13.50 -26.95 -22.69
CA GLU A 8 -13.50 -27.70 -23.95
C GLU A 8 -13.08 -26.90 -25.19
N CYS A 9 -12.54 -25.69 -25.01
CA CYS A 9 -12.01 -24.90 -26.12
C CYS A 9 -10.76 -25.56 -26.69
N THR A 10 -10.74 -25.72 -28.01
CA THR A 10 -9.59 -26.26 -28.75
C THR A 10 -8.60 -25.15 -29.10
N ILE A 11 -7.36 -25.29 -28.65
CA ILE A 11 -6.28 -24.31 -28.84
C ILE A 11 -5.09 -25.02 -29.51
N CYS A 12 -4.41 -24.36 -30.44
CA CYS A 12 -3.19 -24.94 -31.00
C CYS A 12 -2.05 -24.95 -29.95
N PRO A 13 -1.07 -25.87 -30.04
CA PRO A 13 0.01 -25.97 -29.05
C PRO A 13 0.79 -24.66 -28.86
N ASP A 14 1.00 -23.90 -29.93
CA ASP A 14 1.77 -22.66 -29.88
C ASP A 14 1.01 -21.54 -29.16
N CYS A 15 -0.27 -21.35 -29.46
CA CYS A 15 -1.11 -20.38 -28.75
C CYS A 15 -1.27 -20.76 -27.26
N PHE A 16 -1.40 -22.05 -26.94
CA PHE A 16 -1.48 -22.52 -25.56
C PHE A 16 -0.19 -22.16 -24.81
N ARG A 17 0.96 -22.60 -25.33
CA ARG A 17 2.28 -22.36 -24.73
C ARG A 17 2.57 -20.86 -24.60
N GLN A 18 2.34 -20.07 -25.65
CA GLN A 18 2.60 -18.63 -25.64
C GLN A 18 1.74 -17.92 -24.59
N HIS A 19 0.42 -18.15 -24.59
CA HIS A 19 -0.50 -17.50 -23.66
C HIS A 19 -0.14 -17.78 -22.19
N PHE A 20 0.05 -19.06 -21.84
CA PHE A 20 0.35 -19.42 -20.45
C PHE A 20 1.77 -19.02 -20.02
N THR A 21 2.75 -19.03 -20.94
CA THR A 21 4.09 -18.50 -20.64
C THR A 21 4.05 -17.00 -20.36
N ILE A 22 3.34 -16.22 -21.18
CA ILE A 22 3.14 -14.78 -20.95
C ILE A 22 2.38 -14.55 -19.64
N ALA A 23 1.31 -15.31 -19.39
CA ALA A 23 0.55 -15.19 -18.15
C ALA A 23 1.41 -15.45 -16.90
N LEU A 24 2.35 -16.39 -16.98
CA LEU A 24 3.28 -16.69 -15.89
C LEU A 24 4.35 -15.61 -15.71
N LYS A 25 4.99 -15.19 -16.80
CA LYS A 25 6.13 -14.25 -16.75
C LYS A 25 5.70 -12.80 -16.50
N GLU A 26 4.54 -12.40 -17.03
CA GLU A 26 4.13 -11.00 -17.06
C GLU A 26 2.84 -10.73 -16.28
N LYS A 27 2.07 -11.78 -15.91
CA LYS A 27 0.77 -11.63 -15.24
C LYS A 27 0.70 -12.41 -13.91
N HIS A 28 -0.45 -12.31 -13.25
CA HIS A 28 -0.73 -13.03 -12.02
C HIS A 28 -1.30 -14.42 -12.34
N ILE A 29 -1.16 -15.38 -11.43
CA ILE A 29 -1.62 -16.76 -11.65
C ILE A 29 -3.12 -16.86 -11.98
N THR A 30 -3.94 -15.93 -11.48
CA THR A 30 -5.38 -15.85 -11.79
C THR A 30 -5.70 -15.45 -13.24
N ASP A 31 -4.71 -15.01 -14.04
CA ASP A 31 -4.86 -14.77 -15.49
C ASP A 31 -4.60 -16.01 -16.34
N MET A 32 -4.23 -17.12 -15.72
CA MET A 32 -4.09 -18.40 -16.40
C MET A 32 -5.46 -19.00 -16.72
N VAL A 33 -6.35 -18.22 -17.32
CA VAL A 33 -7.66 -18.63 -17.84
C VAL A 33 -7.55 -18.99 -19.32
N CYS A 34 -8.60 -19.62 -19.87
CA CYS A 34 -8.66 -19.93 -21.29
C CYS A 34 -8.53 -18.65 -22.15
N PRO A 35 -7.60 -18.60 -23.13
CA PRO A 35 -7.44 -17.43 -24.01
C PRO A 35 -8.63 -17.21 -24.96
N ALA A 36 -9.44 -18.24 -25.23
CA ALA A 36 -10.57 -18.14 -26.15
C ALA A 36 -11.85 -17.60 -25.48
N CYS A 37 -12.13 -18.00 -24.24
CA CYS A 37 -13.41 -17.70 -23.57
C CYS A 37 -13.26 -17.02 -22.20
N GLY A 38 -12.05 -16.86 -21.68
CA GLY A 38 -11.79 -16.22 -20.39
C GLY A 38 -12.26 -17.00 -19.17
N ARG A 39 -12.60 -18.29 -19.30
CA ARG A 39 -13.06 -19.16 -18.21
C ARG A 39 -11.93 -20.09 -17.72
N PRO A 40 -11.97 -20.56 -16.45
CA PRO A 40 -12.94 -20.23 -15.39
C PRO A 40 -12.67 -18.85 -14.76
N ASP A 41 -13.61 -18.34 -13.96
CA ASP A 41 -13.37 -17.15 -13.13
C ASP A 41 -12.54 -17.54 -11.91
N LEU A 42 -11.25 -17.22 -11.95
CA LEU A 42 -10.28 -17.55 -10.89
C LEU A 42 -10.26 -16.53 -9.74
N THR A 43 -11.30 -15.68 -9.62
CA THR A 43 -11.44 -14.80 -8.45
C THR A 43 -12.00 -15.53 -7.22
N ASP A 44 -12.61 -16.71 -7.39
CA ASP A 44 -13.07 -17.58 -6.32
C ASP A 44 -12.01 -18.65 -5.96
N ASP A 45 -11.56 -18.60 -4.71
CA ASP A 45 -10.54 -19.49 -4.14
C ASP A 45 -10.92 -20.98 -4.17
N THR A 46 -12.22 -21.31 -4.23
CA THR A 46 -12.70 -22.71 -4.22
C THR A 46 -12.53 -23.40 -5.56
N GLN A 47 -12.73 -22.70 -6.68
CA GLN A 47 -12.54 -23.25 -8.03
C GLN A 47 -11.07 -23.25 -8.48
N LEU A 48 -10.24 -22.43 -7.82
CA LEU A 48 -8.85 -22.20 -8.18
C LEU A 48 -8.00 -23.47 -8.07
N LEU A 49 -8.11 -24.22 -6.96
CA LEU A 49 -7.31 -25.42 -6.73
C LEU A 49 -7.69 -26.58 -7.66
N SER A 50 -9.00 -26.81 -7.88
CA SER A 50 -9.47 -27.85 -8.79
C SER A 50 -9.07 -27.57 -10.24
N TYR A 51 -9.12 -26.29 -10.65
CA TYR A 51 -8.70 -25.88 -11.97
C TYR A 51 -7.20 -26.11 -12.18
N PHE A 52 -6.35 -25.63 -11.28
CA PHE A 52 -4.90 -25.78 -11.43
C PHE A 52 -4.43 -27.23 -11.31
N SER A 53 -5.10 -28.07 -10.53
CA SER A 53 -4.80 -29.51 -10.48
C SER A 53 -4.97 -30.16 -11.86
N THR A 54 -5.97 -29.72 -12.62
CA THR A 54 -6.23 -30.25 -13.97
C THR A 54 -5.33 -29.60 -15.02
N LEU A 55 -5.13 -28.27 -14.91
CA LEU A 55 -4.28 -27.51 -15.82
C LEU A 55 -2.79 -27.90 -15.71
N ASP A 56 -2.31 -28.29 -14.53
CA ASP A 56 -0.92 -28.72 -14.29
C ASP A 56 -0.46 -29.79 -15.28
N ILE A 57 -1.31 -30.77 -15.57
CA ILE A 57 -1.01 -31.87 -16.49
C ILE A 57 -0.71 -31.32 -17.90
N GLN A 58 -1.57 -30.41 -18.39
CA GLN A 58 -1.42 -29.82 -19.73
C GLN A 58 -0.24 -28.83 -19.79
N LEU A 59 0.03 -28.10 -18.70
CA LEU A 59 1.17 -27.18 -18.62
C LEU A 59 2.50 -27.94 -18.61
N ARG A 60 2.59 -29.06 -17.89
CA ARG A 60 3.81 -29.88 -17.80
C ARG A 60 4.26 -30.39 -19.17
N GLU A 61 3.31 -30.78 -20.03
CA GLU A 61 3.60 -31.29 -21.37
C GLU A 61 3.92 -30.19 -22.38
N SER A 62 3.49 -28.95 -22.13
CA SER A 62 3.50 -27.88 -23.14
C SER A 62 4.47 -26.74 -22.85
N LEU A 63 4.84 -26.53 -21.59
CA LEU A 63 5.71 -25.43 -21.18
C LEU A 63 7.17 -25.87 -21.06
N GLU A 64 8.08 -24.92 -21.29
CA GLU A 64 9.50 -25.09 -20.99
C GLU A 64 9.73 -25.24 -19.47
N PRO A 65 10.82 -25.90 -19.04
CA PRO A 65 11.08 -26.18 -17.62
C PRO A 65 11.11 -24.94 -16.72
N ASP A 66 11.63 -23.81 -17.20
CA ASP A 66 11.69 -22.55 -16.46
C ASP A 66 10.30 -21.97 -16.21
N ALA A 67 9.43 -22.00 -17.23
CA ALA A 67 8.06 -21.52 -17.15
C ALA A 67 7.22 -22.45 -16.25
N TYR A 68 7.39 -23.76 -16.37
CA TYR A 68 6.70 -24.73 -15.52
C TYR A 68 7.12 -24.62 -14.04
N ALA A 69 8.41 -24.43 -13.77
CA ALA A 69 8.89 -24.15 -12.41
C ALA A 69 8.28 -22.85 -11.84
N LEU A 70 8.13 -21.81 -12.67
CA LEU A 70 7.47 -20.55 -12.29
C LEU A 70 5.99 -20.75 -11.96
N PHE A 71 5.28 -21.62 -12.68
CA PHE A 71 3.90 -22.00 -12.35
C PHE A 71 3.80 -22.62 -10.95
N HIS A 72 4.62 -23.64 -10.67
CA HIS A 72 4.67 -24.29 -9.37
C HIS A 72 5.01 -23.32 -8.25
N LYS A 73 5.98 -22.43 -8.48
CA LYS A 73 6.34 -21.37 -7.54
C LYS A 73 5.14 -20.47 -7.23
N LYS A 74 4.47 -19.93 -8.25
CA LYS A 74 3.31 -19.03 -8.05
C LYS A 74 2.13 -19.73 -7.38
N LEU A 75 1.87 -21.00 -7.73
CA LEU A 75 0.80 -21.79 -7.12
C LEU A 75 1.09 -22.06 -5.65
N THR A 76 2.33 -22.46 -5.35
CA THR A 76 2.80 -22.69 -3.98
C THR A 76 2.71 -21.40 -3.16
N GLU A 77 3.24 -20.28 -3.65
CA GLU A 77 3.13 -18.98 -2.97
C GLU A 77 1.65 -18.60 -2.73
N GLY A 78 0.75 -18.82 -3.69
CA GLY A 78 -0.69 -18.58 -3.54
C GLY A 78 -1.36 -19.41 -2.44
N VAL A 79 -0.96 -20.66 -2.27
CA VAL A 79 -1.44 -21.54 -1.18
C VAL A 79 -0.83 -21.13 0.15
N LEU A 80 0.48 -20.90 0.19
CA LEU A 80 1.22 -20.58 1.41
C LEU A 80 0.86 -19.20 1.98
N MET A 81 0.45 -18.23 1.14
CA MET A 81 0.01 -16.90 1.57
C MET A 81 -1.14 -16.91 2.60
N ARG A 82 -1.86 -18.04 2.74
CA ARG A 82 -2.94 -18.21 3.72
C ARG A 82 -2.41 -18.51 5.11
N ASP A 83 -1.16 -18.96 5.23
CA ASP A 83 -0.53 -19.29 6.50
C ASP A 83 -0.06 -18.02 7.23
N PRO A 84 -0.38 -17.84 8.53
CA PRO A 84 0.05 -16.66 9.29
C PRO A 84 1.57 -16.53 9.44
N LYS A 85 2.33 -17.62 9.24
CA LYS A 85 3.80 -17.66 9.29
C LYS A 85 4.46 -17.39 7.93
N PHE A 86 3.67 -17.07 6.91
CA PHE A 86 4.19 -16.76 5.58
C PHE A 86 4.90 -15.40 5.54
N LEU A 87 6.08 -15.36 4.93
CA LEU A 87 6.88 -14.16 4.75
C LEU A 87 7.20 -13.94 3.27
N TRP A 88 7.15 -12.67 2.87
CA TRP A 88 7.74 -12.20 1.62
C TRP A 88 9.15 -11.68 1.85
N CYS A 89 10.09 -12.12 1.01
CA CYS A 89 11.39 -11.48 0.91
C CYS A 89 11.26 -10.15 0.15
N ALA A 90 11.57 -9.03 0.81
CA ALA A 90 11.51 -7.70 0.19
C ALA A 90 12.54 -7.49 -0.95
N GLN A 91 13.58 -8.33 -1.03
CA GLN A 91 14.66 -8.19 -2.00
C GLN A 91 14.37 -8.88 -3.34
N CYS A 92 13.77 -10.08 -3.30
CA CYS A 92 13.56 -10.89 -4.50
C CYS A 92 12.10 -11.31 -4.71
N SER A 93 11.19 -10.82 -3.87
CA SER A 93 9.77 -11.14 -3.90
C SER A 93 9.44 -12.64 -3.78
N PHE A 94 10.34 -13.44 -3.20
CA PHE A 94 10.09 -14.87 -2.93
C PHE A 94 9.28 -15.06 -1.65
N GLY A 95 8.25 -15.88 -1.71
CA GLY A 95 7.39 -16.22 -0.57
C GLY A 95 7.77 -17.55 0.09
N PHE A 96 7.84 -17.59 1.42
CA PHE A 96 8.17 -18.81 2.16
C PHE A 96 7.57 -18.82 3.58
N ILE A 97 7.37 -20.01 4.15
CA ILE A 97 6.98 -20.15 5.57
C ILE A 97 8.23 -20.03 6.44
N TYR A 98 8.14 -19.23 7.51
CA TYR A 98 9.19 -19.09 8.51
C TYR A 98 8.63 -19.41 9.90
N GLU A 99 9.06 -20.55 10.46
CA GLU A 99 8.52 -21.04 11.74
C GLU A 99 9.40 -20.78 12.96
N ARG A 100 10.56 -20.16 12.77
CA ARG A 100 11.48 -19.93 13.89
C ARG A 100 11.11 -18.67 14.65
N GLU A 101 11.57 -18.58 15.89
CA GLU A 101 11.32 -17.43 16.77
C GLU A 101 12.30 -16.27 16.55
N GLN A 102 13.40 -16.48 15.83
CA GLN A 102 14.38 -15.41 15.61
C GLN A 102 13.77 -14.28 14.76
N LEU A 103 14.22 -13.05 15.04
CA LEU A 103 13.81 -11.89 14.26
C LEU A 103 14.49 -11.82 12.89
N GLU A 104 15.56 -12.59 12.69
CA GLU A 104 16.31 -12.70 11.43
C GLU A 104 15.81 -13.91 10.61
N ALA A 105 15.30 -13.65 9.40
CA ALA A 105 14.93 -14.68 8.45
C ALA A 105 15.85 -14.62 7.23
N THR A 106 16.31 -15.79 6.78
CA THR A 106 17.08 -15.93 5.54
C THR A 106 16.15 -16.35 4.42
N CYS A 107 16.13 -15.59 3.33
CA CYS A 107 15.38 -15.97 2.14
C CYS A 107 15.98 -17.24 1.50
N PRO A 108 15.19 -18.30 1.25
CA PRO A 108 15.69 -19.51 0.59
C PRO A 108 16.15 -19.29 -0.86
N GLN A 109 15.64 -18.25 -1.54
CA GLN A 109 15.94 -18.01 -2.95
C GLN A 109 17.14 -17.09 -3.17
N CYS A 110 17.23 -15.94 -2.49
CA CYS A 110 18.35 -15.00 -2.66
C CYS A 110 19.40 -15.08 -1.57
N HIS A 111 19.19 -15.93 -0.54
CA HIS A 111 20.08 -16.14 0.59
C HIS A 111 20.37 -14.89 1.43
N GLN A 112 19.67 -13.77 1.20
CA GLN A 112 19.77 -12.57 2.02
C GLN A 112 18.96 -12.71 3.30
N THR A 113 19.52 -12.19 4.39
CA THR A 113 18.89 -12.10 5.71
C THR A 113 18.19 -10.76 5.91
N PHE A 114 17.00 -10.80 6.52
CA PHE A 114 16.21 -9.62 6.80
C PHE A 114 15.43 -9.77 8.11
N CYS A 115 15.03 -8.64 8.70
CA CYS A 115 14.19 -8.63 9.89
C CYS A 115 12.75 -9.02 9.54
N VAL A 116 12.18 -10.02 10.22
CA VAL A 116 10.79 -10.47 9.99
C VAL A 116 9.74 -9.40 10.30
N ARG A 117 10.06 -8.43 11.17
CA ARG A 117 9.18 -7.33 11.59
C ARG A 117 9.26 -6.13 10.65
N CYS A 118 10.44 -5.51 10.50
CA CYS A 118 10.59 -4.30 9.69
C CYS A 118 10.94 -4.58 8.21
N LYS A 119 11.14 -5.86 7.83
CA LYS A 119 11.48 -6.32 6.48
C LYS A 119 12.81 -5.79 5.90
N ARG A 120 13.59 -5.06 6.69
CA ARG A 120 14.91 -4.52 6.30
C ARG A 120 15.98 -5.59 6.29
N GLN A 121 17.00 -5.40 5.47
CA GLN A 121 18.20 -6.22 5.50
C GLN A 121 18.77 -6.26 6.92
N TRP A 122 19.12 -7.46 7.36
CA TRP A 122 19.63 -7.67 8.71
C TRP A 122 21.11 -7.29 8.77
N GLU A 123 21.43 -6.40 9.69
CA GLU A 123 22.80 -5.99 10.01
C GLU A 123 23.08 -6.36 11.48
N GLU A 124 24.34 -6.58 11.85
CA GLU A 124 24.71 -6.93 13.23
C GLU A 124 24.29 -5.83 14.22
N GLN A 125 24.24 -4.58 13.76
CA GLN A 125 23.74 -3.44 14.50
C GLN A 125 22.23 -3.53 14.82
N HIS A 126 21.45 -4.36 14.12
CA HIS A 126 20.06 -4.61 14.49
C HIS A 126 19.94 -5.56 15.70
N ARG A 127 20.97 -6.37 15.98
CA ARG A 127 20.96 -7.33 17.10
C ARG A 127 20.74 -6.60 18.43
N GLY A 128 19.74 -7.05 19.19
CA GLY A 128 19.40 -6.49 20.49
C GLY A 128 18.80 -5.07 20.46
N ARG A 129 18.51 -4.52 19.27
CA ARG A 129 17.86 -3.20 19.11
C ARG A 129 16.43 -3.36 18.60
N SER A 130 15.55 -2.44 19.00
CA SER A 130 14.23 -2.34 18.38
C SER A 130 14.37 -1.95 16.90
N CYS A 131 13.35 -2.26 16.09
CA CYS A 131 13.34 -1.83 14.68
C CYS A 131 13.42 -0.31 14.55
N GLU A 132 12.85 0.44 15.50
CA GLU A 132 12.92 1.90 15.53
C GLU A 132 14.32 2.40 15.88
N ASP A 133 15.00 1.81 16.87
CA ASP A 133 16.35 2.19 17.25
C ASP A 133 17.36 1.90 16.14
N PHE A 134 17.25 0.73 15.50
CA PHE A 134 18.08 0.38 14.35
C PHE A 134 17.87 1.38 13.20
N GLN A 135 16.62 1.75 12.94
CA GLN A 135 16.29 2.74 11.91
C GLN A 135 16.85 4.12 12.26
N ASN A 136 16.67 4.59 13.51
CA ASN A 136 17.24 5.85 13.99
C ASN A 136 18.78 5.85 13.85
N TRP A 137 19.42 4.74 14.20
CA TRP A 137 20.86 4.57 14.03
C TRP A 137 21.29 4.69 12.57
N LYS A 138 20.61 4.03 11.62
CA LYS A 138 20.88 4.19 10.18
C LYS A 138 20.75 5.65 9.75
N ARG A 139 19.71 6.38 10.18
CA ARG A 139 19.53 7.79 9.81
C ARG A 139 20.68 8.69 10.28
N MET A 140 21.28 8.37 11.42
CA MET A 140 22.32 9.19 12.03
C MET A 140 23.74 8.83 11.59
N ASN A 141 23.96 7.61 11.08
CA ASN A 141 25.30 7.09 10.87
C ASN A 141 25.59 6.69 9.41
N ASP A 142 24.59 6.58 8.55
CA ASP A 142 24.76 6.19 7.15
C ASP A 142 24.76 7.44 6.24
N PRO A 143 25.90 7.81 5.63
CA PRO A 143 26.00 9.00 4.79
C PRO A 143 25.12 8.94 3.53
N GLU A 144 24.90 7.73 2.98
CA GLU A 144 24.02 7.56 1.81
C GLU A 144 22.56 7.75 2.22
N TYR A 145 22.19 7.25 3.39
CA TYR A 145 20.89 7.49 3.99
C TYR A 145 20.64 8.98 4.20
N GLN A 146 21.59 9.68 4.82
CA GLN A 146 21.49 11.11 5.11
C GLN A 146 21.38 11.92 3.82
N ALA A 147 22.14 11.54 2.79
CA ALA A 147 22.10 12.21 1.50
C ALA A 147 20.69 12.18 0.86
N GLN A 148 19.89 11.14 1.10
CA GLN A 148 18.53 11.02 0.58
C GLN A 148 17.47 11.80 1.40
N GLY A 149 17.80 12.24 2.62
CA GLY A 149 16.91 13.07 3.45
C GLY A 149 15.56 12.41 3.74
N LEU A 150 14.46 13.16 3.60
CA LEU A 150 13.11 12.66 3.86
C LEU A 150 12.60 11.68 2.79
N ALA A 151 13.27 11.54 1.65
CA ALA A 151 12.87 10.56 0.63
C ALA A 151 12.98 9.13 1.16
N MET A 152 14.07 8.81 1.89
CA MET A 152 14.20 7.52 2.56
C MET A 152 13.13 7.31 3.62
N TYR A 153 12.80 8.35 4.40
CA TYR A 153 11.75 8.25 5.40
C TYR A 153 10.39 7.86 4.78
N LEU A 154 10.03 8.44 3.63
CA LEU A 154 8.79 8.10 2.93
C LEU A 154 8.83 6.69 2.32
N GLN A 155 9.97 6.30 1.74
CA GLN A 155 10.16 4.96 1.17
C GLN A 155 10.06 3.86 2.23
N GLU A 156 10.56 4.16 3.43
CA GLU A 156 10.52 3.26 4.58
C GLU A 156 9.16 3.14 5.23
N ASN A 157 8.36 4.21 5.16
CA ASN A 157 6.93 4.19 5.49
C ASN A 157 6.13 3.59 4.33
N GLY A 158 6.65 2.50 3.75
CA GLY A 158 6.18 1.86 2.54
C GLY A 158 4.75 1.34 2.61
N ILE A 159 4.38 0.58 1.59
CA ILE A 159 3.01 0.13 1.39
C ILE A 159 2.94 -1.38 1.59
N ASP A 160 2.24 -1.83 2.61
CA ASP A 160 1.97 -3.26 2.82
C ASP A 160 0.59 -3.62 2.27
N CYS A 161 0.51 -4.59 1.36
CA CYS A 161 -0.79 -5.03 0.87
C CYS A 161 -1.63 -5.61 2.02
N PRO A 162 -2.85 -5.11 2.28
CA PRO A 162 -3.65 -5.58 3.40
C PRO A 162 -4.15 -7.03 3.19
N LYS A 163 -4.20 -7.49 1.93
CA LYS A 163 -4.59 -8.85 1.56
C LYS A 163 -3.43 -9.84 1.67
N CYS A 164 -2.34 -9.67 0.91
CA CYS A 164 -1.25 -10.66 0.85
C CYS A 164 0.01 -10.31 1.65
N LYS A 165 0.02 -9.18 2.36
CA LYS A 165 1.14 -8.71 3.20
C LYS A 165 2.46 -8.48 2.46
N PHE A 166 2.43 -8.39 1.13
CA PHE A 166 3.60 -7.99 0.35
C PHE A 166 3.92 -6.51 0.60
N SER A 167 5.17 -6.22 0.90
CA SER A 167 5.68 -4.88 1.21
C SER A 167 6.32 -4.23 0.00
N TYR A 168 5.94 -3.00 -0.29
CA TYR A 168 6.54 -2.14 -1.30
C TYR A 168 7.35 -1.03 -0.63
N ALA A 169 8.64 -0.93 -0.95
CA ALA A 169 9.48 0.19 -0.54
C ALA A 169 9.25 1.39 -1.48
N LEU A 170 8.05 1.95 -1.44
CA LEU A 170 7.58 3.05 -2.29
C LEU A 170 6.84 4.08 -1.43
N ALA A 171 7.00 5.36 -1.76
CA ALA A 171 6.13 6.39 -1.23
C ALA A 171 4.70 6.25 -1.79
N ARG A 172 3.71 6.80 -1.10
CA ARG A 172 2.30 6.76 -1.51
C ARG A 172 2.04 7.68 -2.71
N GLY A 173 2.81 8.78 -2.81
CA GLY A 173 2.74 9.71 -3.92
C GLY A 173 1.37 10.38 -4.07
N GLY A 174 1.03 10.78 -5.29
CA GLY A 174 -0.20 11.50 -5.59
C GLY A 174 -1.44 10.63 -5.80
N CYS A 175 -1.28 9.37 -6.21
CA CYS A 175 -2.39 8.46 -6.49
C CYS A 175 -2.60 7.51 -5.31
N MET A 176 -3.77 7.59 -4.65
CA MET A 176 -4.09 6.73 -3.51
C MET A 176 -4.58 5.34 -3.90
N HIS A 177 -4.96 5.13 -5.16
CA HIS A 177 -5.45 3.84 -5.65
C HIS A 177 -4.28 2.92 -5.98
N PHE A 178 -3.99 1.98 -5.08
CA PHE A 178 -2.87 1.07 -5.19
C PHE A 178 -3.31 -0.30 -5.70
N HIS A 179 -2.54 -0.88 -6.63
CA HIS A 179 -2.75 -2.22 -7.15
C HIS A 179 -1.62 -3.14 -6.68
N CYS A 180 -1.93 -4.11 -5.83
CA CYS A 180 -0.92 -5.10 -5.45
C CYS A 180 -0.58 -6.00 -6.65
N THR A 181 0.67 -5.98 -7.09
CA THR A 181 1.20 -6.88 -8.13
C THR A 181 1.11 -8.36 -7.75
N GLN A 182 1.19 -8.68 -6.45
CA GLN A 182 1.18 -10.08 -5.98
C GLN A 182 -0.20 -10.69 -5.83
N CYS A 183 -1.25 -9.93 -5.52
CA CYS A 183 -2.59 -10.51 -5.26
C CYS A 183 -3.74 -9.74 -5.91
N ARG A 184 -3.44 -8.68 -6.67
CA ARG A 184 -4.37 -7.80 -7.39
C ARG A 184 -5.39 -7.06 -6.54
N HIS A 185 -5.26 -7.15 -5.23
CA HIS A 185 -6.10 -6.37 -4.35
C HIS A 185 -5.88 -4.88 -4.64
N GLN A 186 -6.99 -4.18 -4.83
CA GLN A 186 -7.02 -2.75 -5.03
C GLN A 186 -7.40 -2.09 -3.71
N PHE A 187 -6.55 -1.22 -3.20
CA PHE A 187 -6.72 -0.60 -1.89
C PHE A 187 -6.15 0.81 -1.85
N CYS A 188 -6.55 1.57 -0.84
CA CYS A 188 -5.99 2.88 -0.59
C CYS A 188 -4.60 2.75 0.03
N SER A 189 -3.55 3.32 -0.58
CA SER A 189 -2.21 3.33 0.02
C SER A 189 -2.14 4.10 1.34
N GLY A 190 -3.06 5.03 1.57
CA GLY A 190 -3.14 5.84 2.80
C GLY A 190 -3.87 5.15 3.97
N CYS A 191 -5.04 4.53 3.74
CA CYS A 191 -5.84 3.92 4.81
C CYS A 191 -6.05 2.41 4.70
N TYR A 192 -5.54 1.76 3.65
CA TYR A 192 -5.62 0.32 3.43
C TYR A 192 -7.04 -0.25 3.28
N ASN A 193 -8.06 0.60 3.21
CA ASN A 193 -9.41 0.19 2.81
C ASN A 193 -9.45 -0.18 1.33
N ALA A 194 -10.31 -1.14 1.00
CA ALA A 194 -10.48 -1.63 -0.36
C ALA A 194 -11.03 -0.54 -1.30
N PHE A 195 -10.59 -0.59 -2.56
CA PHE A 195 -11.29 0.04 -3.68
C PHE A 195 -12.29 -0.97 -4.26
N TYR A 196 -13.53 -0.54 -4.41
CA TYR A 196 -14.63 -1.33 -4.93
C TYR A 196 -14.90 -0.99 -6.38
N ALA A 197 -14.93 -2.00 -7.24
CA ALA A 197 -15.42 -1.88 -8.59
C ALA A 197 -16.93 -1.55 -8.61
N LYS A 198 -17.43 -1.19 -9.81
CA LYS A 198 -18.85 -0.89 -10.04
C LYS A 198 -19.76 -1.98 -9.46
N ASN A 199 -20.72 -1.54 -8.64
CA ASN A 199 -21.72 -2.34 -7.92
C ASN A 199 -21.15 -3.38 -6.93
N LYS A 200 -19.88 -3.27 -6.53
CA LYS A 200 -19.25 -4.18 -5.56
C LYS A 200 -19.11 -3.59 -4.16
N CYS A 201 -19.45 -2.32 -3.96
CA CYS A 201 -19.37 -1.68 -2.65
C CYS A 201 -20.51 -2.16 -1.73
N PRO A 202 -20.18 -2.75 -0.56
CA PRO A 202 -21.17 -3.26 0.38
C PRO A 202 -21.81 -2.14 1.21
N GLU A 203 -21.19 -0.97 1.33
CA GLU A 203 -21.65 0.11 2.22
C GLU A 203 -23.08 0.55 1.90
N PRO A 204 -24.04 0.45 2.84
CA PRO A 204 -25.46 0.60 2.56
C PRO A 204 -25.80 1.99 2.03
N ASN A 205 -25.22 3.04 2.62
CA ASN A 205 -25.56 4.44 2.35
C ASN A 205 -24.63 5.08 1.29
N CYS A 206 -23.82 4.27 0.59
CA CYS A 206 -22.92 4.77 -0.45
C CYS A 206 -23.69 5.30 -1.67
N ARG A 207 -23.45 6.57 -2.02
CA ARG A 207 -24.09 7.24 -3.17
C ARG A 207 -23.40 6.98 -4.52
N VAL A 208 -22.20 6.40 -4.51
CA VAL A 208 -21.34 6.22 -5.70
C VAL A 208 -21.10 4.74 -6.06
N LYS A 209 -22.03 3.84 -5.69
CA LYS A 209 -21.91 2.40 -5.94
C LYS A 209 -21.64 2.04 -7.42
N LYS A 210 -22.05 2.88 -8.36
CA LYS A 210 -21.88 2.65 -9.81
C LYS A 210 -20.49 3.00 -10.35
N SER A 211 -19.58 3.48 -9.50
CA SER A 211 -18.24 3.95 -9.86
C SER A 211 -17.16 3.19 -9.09
N LEU A 212 -15.93 3.20 -9.60
CA LEU A 212 -14.75 2.78 -8.83
C LEU A 212 -14.52 3.77 -7.69
N HIS A 213 -14.51 3.30 -6.44
CA HIS A 213 -14.30 4.16 -5.26
C HIS A 213 -13.80 3.38 -4.04
N GLY A 214 -13.26 4.08 -3.06
CA GLY A 214 -12.95 3.56 -1.73
C GLY A 214 -13.63 4.40 -0.65
N HIS A 215 -13.71 3.86 0.57
CA HIS A 215 -14.17 4.59 1.76
C HIS A 215 -12.96 4.94 2.61
N HIS A 216 -12.82 6.21 2.97
CA HIS A 216 -11.63 6.70 3.67
C HIS A 216 -12.02 7.27 5.04
N PRO A 217 -11.25 7.01 6.11
CA PRO A 217 -11.40 7.71 7.38
C PRO A 217 -10.90 9.16 7.24
N ARG A 218 -11.32 10.04 8.17
CA ARG A 218 -11.05 11.48 8.09
C ARG A 218 -9.57 11.88 8.15
N ASP A 219 -8.72 11.03 8.73
CA ASP A 219 -7.27 11.21 8.83
C ASP A 219 -6.48 10.50 7.70
N CYS A 220 -7.18 9.96 6.69
CA CYS A 220 -6.50 9.41 5.52
C CYS A 220 -5.85 10.51 4.67
N LEU A 221 -4.67 10.22 4.12
CA LEU A 221 -4.00 11.06 3.11
C LEU A 221 -4.90 11.40 1.92
N PHE A 222 -5.88 10.54 1.59
CA PHE A 222 -6.88 10.83 0.55
C PHE A 222 -7.59 12.18 0.76
N TYR A 223 -7.95 12.51 2.01
CA TYR A 223 -8.56 13.80 2.37
C TYR A 223 -7.50 14.83 2.76
N LEU A 224 -6.54 14.45 3.61
CA LEU A 224 -5.57 15.40 4.16
C LEU A 224 -4.61 15.98 3.12
N ARG A 225 -4.43 15.34 1.95
CA ARG A 225 -3.65 15.93 0.85
C ARG A 225 -4.30 17.20 0.27
N ASP A 226 -5.61 17.39 0.46
CA ASP A 226 -6.32 18.57 -0.04
C ASP A 226 -6.16 19.77 0.91
N TRP A 227 -5.75 19.53 2.17
CA TRP A 227 -5.37 20.61 3.08
C TRP A 227 -4.09 21.32 2.61
N THR A 228 -3.96 22.59 2.98
CA THR A 228 -2.71 23.32 2.80
C THR A 228 -1.63 22.76 3.73
N ALA A 229 -0.36 22.89 3.34
CA ALA A 229 0.74 22.50 4.24
C ALA A 229 0.67 23.25 5.57
N LEU A 230 0.28 24.53 5.55
CA LEU A 230 0.10 25.35 6.75
C LEU A 230 -0.95 24.77 7.71
N ARG A 231 -2.09 24.31 7.19
CA ARG A 231 -3.15 23.71 8.04
C ARG A 231 -2.71 22.36 8.62
N LEU A 232 -1.99 21.55 7.85
CA LEU A 232 -1.39 20.30 8.35
C LEU A 232 -0.33 20.58 9.44
N GLN A 233 0.51 21.59 9.24
CA GLN A 233 1.50 22.05 10.22
C GLN A 233 0.82 22.56 11.49
N LYS A 234 -0.29 23.31 11.37
CA LYS A 234 -1.07 23.78 12.53
C LYS A 234 -1.52 22.63 13.41
N LEU A 235 -2.06 21.55 12.83
CA LEU A 235 -2.46 20.37 13.59
C LEU A 235 -1.28 19.72 14.33
N LEU A 236 -0.10 19.66 13.69
CA LEU A 236 1.12 19.16 14.33
C LEU A 236 1.59 20.08 15.46
N GLN A 237 1.58 21.40 15.24
CA GLN A 237 1.99 22.43 16.21
C GLN A 237 1.11 22.42 17.46
N ASP A 238 -0.22 22.36 17.29
CA ASP A 238 -1.19 22.32 18.40
C ASP A 238 -0.98 21.09 19.31
N ASN A 239 -0.34 20.04 18.78
CA ASN A 239 -0.04 18.81 19.48
C ASN A 239 1.46 18.64 19.80
N ASN A 240 2.26 19.70 19.65
CA ASN A 240 3.71 19.70 19.93
C ASN A 240 4.50 18.62 19.16
N VAL A 241 4.06 18.27 17.94
CA VAL A 241 4.77 17.33 17.08
C VAL A 241 5.70 18.09 16.15
N MET A 242 7.00 17.85 16.28
CA MET A 242 8.03 18.45 15.44
C MET A 242 7.96 17.95 13.98
N PHE A 243 8.23 18.85 13.03
CA PHE A 243 8.36 18.54 11.61
C PHE A 243 9.46 19.39 10.97
N ASN A 244 10.02 18.90 9.86
CA ASN A 244 11.08 19.59 9.13
C ASN A 244 10.48 20.53 8.08
N THR A 245 11.02 21.74 7.97
CA THR A 245 10.76 22.67 6.85
C THR A 245 11.98 22.83 5.94
N GLU A 246 13.18 22.56 6.46
CA GLU A 246 14.42 22.57 5.72
C GLU A 246 14.93 21.14 5.47
N PRO A 247 15.69 20.89 4.38
CA PRO A 247 16.33 19.60 4.17
C PRO A 247 17.19 19.20 5.37
N PRO A 248 17.18 17.92 5.82
CA PRO A 248 18.03 17.47 6.90
C PRO A 248 19.53 17.73 6.63
N ALA A 249 20.30 17.99 7.69
CA ALA A 249 21.75 18.14 7.56
C ALA A 249 22.38 16.91 6.88
N GLY A 250 23.23 17.15 5.89
CA GLY A 250 23.84 16.09 5.07
C GLY A 250 23.04 15.68 3.83
N ALA A 251 21.80 16.15 3.66
CA ALA A 251 21.05 15.96 2.42
C ALA A 251 21.77 16.63 1.25
N ARG A 252 22.06 15.85 0.20
CA ARG A 252 22.74 16.37 -1.00
C ARG A 252 21.71 16.99 -1.96
N ALA A 253 22.09 18.01 -2.71
CA ALA A 253 21.26 18.54 -3.81
C ALA A 253 21.22 17.54 -4.98
N VAL A 254 20.05 17.34 -5.62
CA VAL A 254 19.94 16.47 -6.82
C VAL A 254 20.71 17.09 -7.98
N PRO A 255 21.52 16.32 -8.73
CA PRO A 255 22.02 16.78 -10.03
C PRO A 255 20.83 17.06 -10.96
N GLY A 256 20.58 18.34 -11.28
CA GLY A 256 19.40 18.78 -12.04
C GLY A 256 18.23 19.30 -11.19
N GLY A 257 18.32 19.26 -9.86
CA GLY A 257 17.28 19.71 -8.94
C GLY A 257 16.11 18.73 -8.81
N GLY A 258 15.14 19.07 -7.96
CA GLY A 258 13.87 18.35 -7.83
C GLY A 258 13.80 17.30 -6.72
N CYS A 259 12.59 16.77 -6.54
CA CYS A 259 12.24 15.87 -5.46
C CYS A 259 12.84 14.46 -5.66
N ARG A 260 13.49 13.94 -4.60
CA ARG A 260 14.23 12.66 -4.60
C ARG A 260 13.39 11.41 -4.33
N VAL A 261 12.11 11.58 -4.02
CA VAL A 261 11.25 10.44 -3.68
C VAL A 261 11.15 9.49 -4.86
N MET A 262 11.46 8.22 -4.65
CA MET A 262 11.36 7.19 -5.67
C MET A 262 9.89 6.84 -5.89
N GLU A 263 9.43 6.99 -7.12
CA GLU A 263 8.10 6.61 -7.58
C GLU A 263 8.24 5.48 -8.59
N GLN A 264 7.26 4.57 -8.60
CA GLN A 264 7.18 3.53 -9.61
C GLN A 264 6.42 4.06 -10.83
N LYS A 265 7.12 4.29 -11.95
CA LYS A 265 6.53 4.81 -13.19
C LYS A 265 6.29 3.67 -14.18
N GLU A 266 5.17 3.76 -14.91
CA GLU A 266 4.90 2.87 -16.04
C GLU A 266 5.82 3.21 -17.22
N VAL A 267 6.51 2.20 -17.74
CA VAL A 267 7.35 2.25 -18.93
C VAL A 267 6.86 1.17 -19.92
N PRO A 268 7.21 1.24 -21.22
CA PRO A 268 6.73 0.27 -22.21
C PRO A 268 6.97 -1.21 -21.86
N ASN A 269 8.00 -1.50 -21.06
CA ASN A 269 8.37 -2.85 -20.61
C ASN A 269 8.06 -3.12 -19.13
N GLY A 270 7.08 -2.43 -18.54
CA GLY A 270 6.61 -2.68 -17.17
C GLY A 270 6.75 -1.47 -16.25
N LEU A 271 7.29 -1.69 -15.05
CA LEU A 271 7.40 -0.68 -14.01
C LEU A 271 8.88 -0.39 -13.73
N ARG A 272 9.24 0.90 -13.66
CA ARG A 272 10.60 1.33 -13.33
C ARG A 272 10.57 2.34 -12.20
N ASP A 273 11.43 2.13 -11.21
CA ASP A 273 11.62 3.09 -10.13
C ASP A 273 12.43 4.28 -10.66
N GLU A 274 11.84 5.47 -10.55
CA GLU A 274 12.44 6.72 -10.99
C GLU A 274 12.20 7.79 -9.94
N ALA A 275 13.15 8.72 -9.78
CA ALA A 275 12.94 9.87 -8.90
C ALA A 275 11.75 10.71 -9.38
N CYS A 276 11.02 11.28 -8.42
CA CYS A 276 9.88 12.15 -8.67
C CYS A 276 10.26 13.35 -9.56
N GLY A 277 11.37 14.02 -9.25
CA GLY A 277 11.93 15.13 -10.05
C GLY A 277 11.13 16.43 -10.02
N LYS A 278 9.94 16.47 -9.41
CA LYS A 278 9.11 17.69 -9.27
C LYS A 278 9.81 18.77 -8.44
N GLU A 279 9.42 20.01 -8.66
CA GLU A 279 9.94 21.18 -7.93
C GLU A 279 9.86 21.01 -6.42
N THR A 280 10.86 21.54 -5.71
CA THR A 280 11.01 21.50 -4.26
C THR A 280 10.95 22.91 -3.68
N PRO A 281 9.76 23.40 -3.29
CA PRO A 281 9.59 24.75 -2.75
C PRO A 281 10.38 24.98 -1.45
N ALA A 282 10.68 26.24 -1.15
CA ALA A 282 11.23 26.63 0.15
C ALA A 282 10.26 26.26 1.29
N GLY A 283 10.79 25.81 2.42
CA GLY A 283 9.99 25.38 3.58
C GLY A 283 9.35 23.99 3.47
N TYR A 284 9.65 23.23 2.40
CA TYR A 284 9.09 21.89 2.12
C TYR A 284 10.14 20.78 2.26
N ALA A 285 11.22 21.04 3.01
CA ALA A 285 12.26 20.10 3.40
C ALA A 285 12.89 19.32 2.24
N GLY A 286 13.01 19.95 1.07
CA GLY A 286 13.59 19.33 -0.14
C GLY A 286 12.66 18.33 -0.83
N LEU A 287 11.36 18.34 -0.51
CA LEU A 287 10.33 17.53 -1.15
C LEU A 287 9.43 18.40 -2.06
N CYS A 288 8.75 17.77 -3.01
CA CYS A 288 7.67 18.45 -3.73
C CYS A 288 6.43 18.57 -2.85
N GLN A 289 5.47 19.42 -3.23
CA GLN A 289 4.26 19.65 -2.43
C GLN A 289 3.50 18.38 -2.05
N ALA A 290 3.34 17.44 -2.99
CA ALA A 290 2.62 16.19 -2.72
C ALA A 290 3.34 15.34 -1.67
N HIS A 291 4.64 15.12 -1.84
CA HIS A 291 5.45 14.32 -0.90
C HIS A 291 5.67 15.02 0.44
N TYR A 292 5.72 16.36 0.46
CA TYR A 292 5.78 17.09 1.72
C TYR A 292 4.49 16.94 2.52
N LYS A 293 3.32 17.03 1.87
CA LYS A 293 2.04 16.73 2.53
C LYS A 293 1.95 15.27 2.99
N GLU A 294 2.43 14.31 2.19
CA GLU A 294 2.53 12.91 2.61
C GLU A 294 3.38 12.77 3.87
N TYR A 295 4.53 13.44 3.93
CA TYR A 295 5.38 13.47 5.12
C TYR A 295 4.65 14.03 6.34
N LEU A 296 4.01 15.20 6.24
CA LEU A 296 3.24 15.77 7.36
C LEU A 296 2.11 14.85 7.81
N VAL A 297 1.36 14.27 6.87
CA VAL A 297 0.28 13.33 7.17
C VAL A 297 0.81 12.05 7.81
N SER A 298 2.00 11.58 7.44
CA SER A 298 2.61 10.43 8.11
C SER A 298 2.92 10.72 9.58
N LEU A 299 3.33 11.94 9.93
CA LEU A 299 3.54 12.37 11.31
C LEU A 299 2.22 12.50 12.08
N ILE A 300 1.20 13.11 11.45
CA ILE A 300 -0.17 13.21 11.98
C ILE A 300 -0.69 11.80 12.34
N ASN A 301 -0.58 10.87 11.39
CA ASN A 301 -1.06 9.50 11.55
C ASN A 301 -0.26 8.71 12.57
N ALA A 302 1.06 8.89 12.60
CA ALA A 302 1.94 8.26 13.58
C ALA A 302 1.60 8.64 15.03
N HIS A 303 1.08 9.86 15.26
CA HIS A 303 0.67 10.34 16.59
C HIS A 303 -0.84 10.27 16.83
N SER A 304 -1.61 9.71 15.88
CA SER A 304 -3.08 9.62 15.97
C SER A 304 -3.76 10.97 16.19
N LEU A 305 -3.28 12.02 15.54
CA LEU A 305 -3.89 13.35 15.66
C LEU A 305 -5.19 13.41 14.86
N ASP A 306 -6.25 13.93 15.47
CA ASP A 306 -7.57 14.00 14.85
C ASP A 306 -7.74 15.33 14.08
N PRO A 307 -7.88 15.31 12.75
CA PRO A 307 -8.09 16.54 11.97
C PRO A 307 -9.43 17.23 12.27
N ALA A 308 -10.42 16.51 12.84
CA ALA A 308 -11.70 17.10 13.21
C ALA A 308 -11.57 18.22 14.25
N THR A 309 -10.48 18.22 15.04
CA THR A 309 -10.19 19.29 16.02
C THR A 309 -10.01 20.67 15.38
N LEU A 310 -9.74 20.73 14.07
CA LEU A 310 -9.62 21.98 13.30
C LEU A 310 -10.77 22.17 12.30
N TYR A 311 -11.83 21.37 12.38
CA TYR A 311 -12.96 21.50 11.45
C TYR A 311 -13.84 22.69 11.82
N GLU A 312 -14.20 23.45 10.81
CA GLU A 312 -15.31 24.41 10.90
C GLU A 312 -16.66 23.68 10.87
N VAL A 313 -17.73 24.42 11.15
CA VAL A 313 -19.10 23.86 11.21
C VAL A 313 -19.45 23.09 9.93
N GLU A 314 -19.16 23.66 8.75
CA GLU A 314 -19.50 23.05 7.46
C GLU A 314 -18.76 21.72 7.22
N GLU A 315 -17.51 21.62 7.71
CA GLU A 315 -16.72 20.40 7.63
C GLU A 315 -17.24 19.33 8.60
N LEU A 316 -17.67 19.72 9.80
CA LEU A 316 -18.32 18.82 10.75
C LEU A 316 -19.67 18.32 10.26
N GLU A 317 -20.47 19.16 9.61
CA GLU A 317 -21.72 18.74 8.98
C GLU A 317 -21.47 17.73 7.87
N THR A 318 -20.49 18.02 7.01
CA THR A 318 -20.05 17.11 5.94
C THR A 318 -19.56 15.77 6.50
N ALA A 319 -18.78 15.79 7.57
CA ALA A 319 -18.29 14.58 8.23
C ALA A 319 -19.44 13.79 8.88
N THR A 320 -20.38 14.47 9.51
CA THR A 320 -21.57 13.87 10.12
C THR A 320 -22.43 13.16 9.06
N GLU A 321 -22.72 13.80 7.93
CA GLU A 321 -23.44 13.16 6.83
C GLU A 321 -22.67 11.97 6.24
N ARG A 322 -21.35 12.09 6.12
CA ARG A 322 -20.50 11.06 5.52
C ARG A 322 -20.39 9.81 6.38
N TYR A 323 -20.12 9.97 7.68
CA TYR A 323 -19.76 8.87 8.57
C TYR A 323 -20.90 8.42 9.48
N LEU A 324 -21.80 9.32 9.87
CA LEU A 324 -22.96 9.01 10.71
C LEU A 324 -24.25 8.86 9.92
N HIS A 325 -24.23 9.18 8.62
CA HIS A 325 -25.35 9.02 7.69
C HIS A 325 -26.63 9.78 8.10
N VAL A 326 -26.46 10.86 8.88
CA VAL A 326 -27.51 11.76 9.32
C VAL A 326 -27.15 13.18 8.93
N ARG A 327 -28.16 13.97 8.54
CA ARG A 327 -27.99 15.40 8.32
C ARG A 327 -28.17 16.12 9.66
N PRO A 328 -27.12 16.76 10.22
CA PRO A 328 -27.25 17.44 11.49
C PRO A 328 -28.11 18.70 11.36
N GLN A 329 -28.71 19.10 12.47
CA GLN A 329 -29.43 20.37 12.61
C GLN A 329 -29.05 21.00 13.95
N PRO A 330 -28.97 22.34 14.04
CA PRO A 330 -28.85 23.04 15.31
C PRO A 330 -30.08 22.80 16.19
N LEU A 331 -29.87 22.69 17.50
CA LEU A 331 -30.96 22.62 18.48
C LEU A 331 -31.49 24.02 18.79
N ALA A 332 -32.73 24.11 19.26
CA ALA A 332 -33.30 25.38 19.68
C ALA A 332 -32.49 25.98 20.86
N GLY A 333 -32.00 27.20 20.68
CA GLY A 333 -31.16 27.90 21.66
C GLY A 333 -29.67 27.57 21.59
N GLU A 334 -29.24 26.76 20.62
CA GLU A 334 -27.83 26.44 20.41
C GLU A 334 -27.14 27.52 19.56
N ASP A 335 -26.06 28.10 20.09
CA ASP A 335 -25.22 29.04 19.35
C ASP A 335 -24.20 28.29 18.45
N PRO A 336 -23.54 28.96 17.49
CA PRO A 336 -22.62 28.28 16.58
C PRO A 336 -21.46 27.54 17.28
N PRO A 337 -20.80 28.08 18.33
CA PRO A 337 -19.79 27.35 19.08
C PRO A 337 -20.31 26.09 19.78
N ALA A 338 -21.50 26.15 20.41
CA ALA A 338 -22.11 24.97 21.02
C ALA A 338 -22.47 23.90 19.97
N TYR A 339 -23.00 24.34 18.81
CA TYR A 339 -23.29 23.44 17.70
C TYR A 339 -22.04 22.73 17.18
N GLN A 340 -20.97 23.49 16.95
CA GLN A 340 -19.67 22.96 16.55
C GLN A 340 -19.14 21.93 17.57
N ALA A 341 -19.15 22.29 18.86
CA ALA A 341 -18.66 21.41 19.92
C ALA A 341 -19.47 20.10 20.01
N ARG A 342 -20.80 20.17 19.89
CA ARG A 342 -21.66 18.98 19.89
C ARG A 342 -21.40 18.07 18.70
N LEU A 343 -21.26 18.62 17.50
CA LEU A 343 -20.94 17.82 16.31
C LEU A 343 -19.56 17.16 16.43
N LEU A 344 -18.56 17.91 16.90
CA LEU A 344 -17.21 17.39 17.11
C LEU A 344 -17.18 16.27 18.15
N GLN A 345 -17.86 16.45 19.29
CA GLN A 345 -17.97 15.43 20.33
C GLN A 345 -18.58 14.15 19.77
N LYS A 346 -19.75 14.26 19.13
CA LYS A 346 -20.44 13.09 18.57
C LYS A 346 -19.59 12.37 17.52
N LEU A 347 -18.93 13.13 16.64
CA LEU A 347 -18.07 12.56 15.60
C LEU A 347 -16.88 11.80 16.19
N THR A 348 -16.24 12.33 17.24
CA THR A 348 -15.05 11.71 17.85
C THR A 348 -15.39 10.51 18.72
N GLU A 349 -16.58 10.49 19.34
CA GLU A 349 -17.07 9.34 20.13
C GLU A 349 -17.54 8.17 19.25
N GLU A 350 -18.29 8.44 18.17
CA GLU A 350 -18.92 7.40 17.36
C GLU A 350 -18.05 6.92 16.18
N VAL A 351 -17.18 7.78 15.65
CA VAL A 351 -16.38 7.48 14.46
C VAL A 351 -14.90 7.53 14.80
N PRO A 352 -14.21 6.37 14.96
CA PRO A 352 -12.79 6.37 15.23
C PRO A 352 -11.97 6.88 14.04
N LEU A 353 -10.73 7.27 14.31
CA LEU A 353 -9.72 7.45 13.28
C LEU A 353 -9.44 6.14 12.53
N GLY A 354 -8.74 6.22 11.39
CA GLY A 354 -8.48 5.05 10.55
C GLY A 354 -7.82 3.90 11.31
N GLN A 355 -8.54 2.77 11.41
CA GLN A 355 -8.09 1.60 12.17
C GLN A 355 -6.94 0.85 11.50
N SER A 356 -6.89 0.89 10.15
CA SER A 356 -5.87 0.22 9.34
C SER A 356 -4.74 1.16 8.89
N ILE A 357 -4.76 2.42 9.31
CA ILE A 357 -3.68 3.37 9.03
C ILE A 357 -2.44 2.95 9.85
N PRO A 358 -1.25 2.79 9.24
CA PRO A 358 -0.02 2.50 9.95
C PRO A 358 0.31 3.65 10.90
N ARG A 359 0.45 3.33 12.19
CA ARG A 359 0.83 4.28 13.24
C ARG A 359 2.07 3.77 13.95
N ARG A 360 2.81 4.68 14.60
CA ARG A 360 3.87 4.28 15.53
C ARG A 360 3.24 3.49 16.66
N ARG A 361 3.71 2.26 16.89
CA ARG A 361 3.35 1.52 18.11
C ARG A 361 4.17 2.13 19.24
N LYS A 362 3.50 2.65 20.26
CA LYS A 362 4.14 3.09 21.50
C LYS A 362 4.70 1.89 22.26
#